data_AF-A0A0W0X3V2-F1
#
_entry.id   AF-A0A0W0X3V2-F1
#
_cell.length_a   1.000
_cell.length_b   1.000
_cell.length_c   1.000
_cell.angle_alpha   90.00
_cell.angle_beta   90.00
_cell.angle_gamma   90.00
#
_symmetry.space_group_name_H-M   'P 1'
#
loop_
_entity.id
_entity.type
_entity.pdbx_description
1 polymer ?
#
loop_
_entity_poly.entity_id
_entity_poly.type
_entity_poly.pdbx_seq_one_letter_code
_entity_poly.pdbx_strand_id
1 'polypeptide(L)' 'MEIISTNTALGNYRSRRVMEKIGLTRQEKDDFDNPRLTLDHPLSKHVLYRLTQIQWRARQKENR' A
#
# COMPACT_ATOMS: atom_id res chain seq x y z
N MET A 1 -6.14 -14.74 10.03
CA MET A 1 -4.81 -14.44 9.45
C MET A 1 -4.63 -12.93 9.48
N GLU A 2 -3.60 -12.43 10.14
CA GLU A 2 -3.42 -10.98 10.35
C GLU A 2 -2.78 -10.31 9.13
N ILE A 3 -3.39 -9.22 8.65
CA ILE A 3 -2.97 -8.46 7.46
C ILE A 3 -2.86 -6.98 7.84
N ILE A 4 -1.70 -6.39 7.57
CA ILE A 4 -1.49 -4.95 7.69
C ILE A 4 -1.87 -4.33 6.34
N SER A 5 -2.76 -3.32 6.37
CA SER A 5 -3.20 -2.58 5.19
C SER A 5 -2.89 -1.10 5.33
N THR A 6 -2.31 -0.49 4.31
CA THR A 6 -2.04 0.95 4.24
C THR A 6 -2.38 1.47 2.86
N ASN A 7 -2.81 2.73 2.75
CA ASN A 7 -3.16 3.34 1.48
C ASN A 7 -2.51 4.71 1.32
N THR A 8 -2.37 5.15 0.09
CA THR A 8 -1.91 6.50 -0.23
C THR A 8 -2.46 6.92 -1.60
N ALA A 9 -2.42 8.22 -1.90
CA ALA A 9 -2.81 8.71 -3.22
C ALA A 9 -1.89 8.12 -4.31
N LEU A 10 -2.45 7.80 -5.48
CA LEU A 10 -1.72 7.24 -6.62
C LEU A 10 -0.52 8.13 -7.01
N GLY A 11 -0.68 9.45 -6.95
CA GLY A 11 0.39 10.42 -7.21
C GLY A 11 1.50 10.50 -6.15
N ASN A 12 1.37 9.86 -4.98
CA ASN A 12 2.35 9.95 -3.91
C ASN A 12 3.51 8.95 -4.09
N TYR A 13 4.34 9.18 -5.11
CA TYR A 13 5.47 8.30 -5.46
C TYR A 13 6.48 8.10 -4.32
N ARG A 14 6.70 9.12 -3.47
CA ARG A 14 7.63 9.04 -2.33
C ARG A 14 7.16 8.00 -1.31
N SER A 15 5.87 8.03 -0.95
CA SER A 15 5.29 7.06 -0.03
C SER A 15 5.26 5.65 -0.64
N ARG A 16 4.85 5.52 -1.90
CA ARG A 16 4.81 4.23 -2.61
C ARG A 16 6.16 3.53 -2.64
N ARG A 17 7.24 4.26 -2.93
CA ARG A 17 8.61 3.72 -2.89
C ARG A 17 9.01 3.19 -1.51
N VAL A 18 8.60 3.87 -0.43
CA VAL A 18 8.88 3.39 0.94
C VAL A 18 8.10 2.11 1.21
N MET A 19 6.82 2.07 0.85
CA MET A 19 5.95 0.90 1.03
C MET A 19 6.54 -0.33 0.31
N GLU A 20 6.93 -0.18 -0.94
CA GLU A 20 7.59 -1.23 -1.73
C GLU A 20 8.93 -1.65 -1.10
N LYS A 21 9.74 -0.69 -0.65
CA LYS A 21 11.04 -0.96 -0.01
C LYS A 21 10.89 -1.80 1.26
N ILE A 22 9.87 -1.55 2.09
CA ILE A 22 9.62 -2.32 3.32
C ILE A 22 8.88 -3.64 3.07
N GLY A 23 8.57 -3.96 1.80
CA GLY A 23 8.00 -5.23 1.39
C GLY A 23 6.47 -5.28 1.38
N LEU A 24 5.78 -4.14 1.51
CA LEU A 24 4.35 -4.09 1.24
C LEU A 24 4.11 -4.26 -0.26
N THR A 25 3.01 -4.92 -0.61
CA THR A 25 2.65 -5.22 -1.99
C THR A 25 1.31 -4.57 -2.37
N ARG A 26 1.24 -3.98 -3.56
CA ARG A 26 0.00 -3.45 -4.16
C ARG A 26 -0.61 -4.48 -5.10
N GLN A 27 -1.93 -4.54 -5.15
CA GLN A 27 -2.65 -5.24 -6.20
C GLN A 27 -3.58 -4.22 -6.86
N GLU A 28 -3.52 -4.08 -8.18
CA GLU A 28 -4.25 -3.01 -8.89
C GLU A 28 -5.77 -3.14 -8.74
N LYS A 29 -6.27 -4.35 -8.56
CA LYS A 29 -7.69 -4.62 -8.27
C LYS A 29 -8.18 -4.05 -6.92
N ASP A 30 -7.26 -3.70 -6.03
CA ASP A 30 -7.56 -3.15 -4.71
C ASP A 30 -7.41 -1.63 -4.67
N ASP A 31 -7.06 -0.99 -5.78
CA ASP A 31 -7.09 0.46 -5.89
C ASP A 31 -8.52 0.97 -5.86
N PHE A 32 -8.72 2.16 -5.33
CA PHE A 32 -10.04 2.73 -5.10
C PHE A 32 -10.02 4.25 -5.17
N ASP A 33 -11.19 4.83 -5.44
CA ASP A 33 -11.38 6.27 -5.37
C ASP A 33 -11.77 6.70 -3.95
N ASN A 34 -11.18 7.79 -3.47
CA ASN A 34 -11.46 8.35 -2.17
C ASN A 34 -12.86 8.99 -2.19
N PRO A 35 -13.82 8.47 -1.39
CA PRO A 35 -15.21 8.92 -1.43
C PRO A 35 -15.42 10.36 -0.95
N ARG A 36 -14.39 10.96 -0.33
CA ARG A 36 -14.43 12.35 0.16
C ARG A 36 -13.98 13.37 -0.88
N LEU A 37 -13.54 12.93 -2.05
CA LEU A 37 -13.05 13.79 -3.13
C LEU A 37 -13.88 13.57 -4.40
N THR A 38 -14.01 14.61 -5.21
CA THR A 38 -14.56 14.46 -6.57
C THR A 38 -13.61 13.61 -7.40
N LEU A 39 -14.15 12.85 -8.37
CA LEU A 39 -13.36 11.95 -9.20
C LEU A 39 -12.25 12.69 -9.99
N ASP A 40 -12.52 13.93 -10.40
CA ASP A 40 -11.57 14.79 -11.12
C ASP A 40 -10.44 15.35 -10.24
N HIS A 41 -10.51 15.16 -8.92
CA HIS A 41 -9.47 15.64 -8.03
C HIS A 41 -8.17 14.83 -8.19
N PRO A 42 -6.98 15.45 -8.26
CA PRO A 42 -5.72 14.72 -8.48
C PRO A 42 -5.36 13.70 -7.38
N LEU A 43 -5.96 13.85 -6.19
CA LEU A 43 -5.81 12.94 -5.05
C LEU A 43 -6.98 11.96 -4.88
N SER A 44 -7.93 11.91 -5.82
CA SER A 44 -9.09 11.01 -5.74
C SER A 44 -8.65 9.55 -5.79
N LYS A 45 -7.74 9.20 -6.68
CA LYS A 45 -7.25 7.83 -6.87
C LYS A 45 -6.30 7.45 -5.75
N HIS A 46 -6.65 6.42 -5.00
CA HIS A 46 -5.83 5.83 -3.95
C HIS A 46 -5.41 4.40 -4.31
N VAL A 47 -4.24 4.02 -3.83
CA VAL A 47 -3.69 2.67 -3.97
C VAL A 47 -3.64 1.98 -2.63
N LEU A 48 -3.89 0.68 -2.61
CA LEU A 48 -3.84 -0.14 -1.39
C LEU A 48 -2.63 -1.07 -1.38
N TYR A 49 -1.92 -1.06 -0.27
CA TYR A 49 -0.76 -1.90 -0.01
C TYR A 49 -1.06 -2.84 1.17
N ARG A 50 -0.65 -4.11 1.03
CA ARG A 50 -0.86 -5.16 2.03
C ARG A 50 0.42 -5.93 2.32
N LEU A 51 0.55 -6.35 3.58
CA LEU A 51 1.58 -7.26 4.06
C LEU A 51 0.99 -8.20 5.10
N THR A 52 1.17 -9.50 4.92
CA THR A 52 0.75 -10.48 5.92
C THR A 52 1.76 -10.56 7.05
N GLN A 53 1.29 -10.93 8.24
CA GLN A 53 2.18 -11.18 9.37
C GLN A 53 3.23 -12.27 9.06
N ILE A 54 2.86 -13.29 8.28
CA ILE A 54 3.79 -14.36 7.85
C ILE A 54 4.92 -13.78 7.00
N GLN A 55 4.60 -13.00 5.97
CA GLN A 55 5.59 -12.35 5.11
C GLN A 55 6.51 -11.42 5.91
N TRP A 56 5.95 -10.65 6.84
CA TRP A 56 6.74 -9.78 7.70
C TRP A 56 7.73 -10.58 8.57
N ARG A 57 7.27 -11.65 9.23
CA ARG A 57 8.13 -12.51 10.06
C ARG A 57 9.22 -13.22 9.26
N ALA A 58 8.92 -13.67 8.03
CA ALA A 58 9.91 -14.30 7.16
C ALA A 58 11.05 -13.33 6.83
N ARG A 59 10.73 -12.08 6.49
CA ARG A 59 11.71 -11.05 6.14
C ARG A 59 12.58 -10.61 7.33
N GLN A 60 12.04 -10.63 8.55
CA GLN A 60 12.84 -10.35 9.75
C GLN A 60 13.89 -11.44 10.03
N LYS A 61 13.65 -12.68 9.62
CA LYS A 61 14.63 -13.77 9.75
C LYS A 61 15.76 -13.67 8.74
N GLU A 62 15.48 -13.15 7.55
CA GLU A 62 16.48 -13.00 6.46
C GLU A 62 17.45 -11.84 6.70
N ASN A 63 17.01 -10.79 7.41
CA ASN A 63 17.84 -9.63 7.75
C ASN A 63 18.68 -9.82 9.03
N ARG A 64 18.72 -11.03 9.60
CA ARG A 64 19.35 -11.33 10.89
C ARG A 64 20.45 -12.36 10.73
#